data_AF-A0A3C0B4Y9-F1
#
_entry.id   AF-A0A3C0B4Y9-F1
#
_cell.length_a   1.000
_cell.length_b   1.000
_cell.length_c   1.000
_cell.angle_alpha   90.00
_cell.angle_beta   90.00
_cell.angle_gamma   90.00
#
_symmetry.space_group_name_H-M   'P 1'
#
loop_
_entity.id
_entity.type
_entity.pdbx_description
1 polymer ?
#
loop_
_entity_poly.entity_id
_entity_poly.type
_entity_poly.pdbx_seq_one_letter_code
_entity_poly.pdbx_strand_id
1 'polypeptide(L)' 'RNTYPWLEWDSNLLTGKFVSLPTREDIPENIKEQLIVELYSK' A
#
# COMPACT_ATOMS: atom_id res chain seq x y z
N ARG A 1 -16.07 -1.37 0.71
CA ARG A 1 -15.06 -1.09 1.75
C ARG A 1 -13.92 -2.08 1.54
N ASN A 2 -12.99 -1.78 0.64
CA ASN A 2 -11.75 -2.55 0.53
C ASN A 2 -10.74 -1.86 1.44
N THR A 3 -10.80 -2.21 2.72
CA THR A 3 -9.72 -1.92 3.66
C THR A 3 -8.54 -2.74 3.20
N TYR A 4 -7.45 -2.05 2.86
CA TYR A 4 -6.16 -2.60 2.49
C TYR A 4 -5.88 -3.93 3.23
N PRO A 5 -5.74 -5.08 2.54
CA PRO A 5 -5.66 -6.39 3.18
C PRO A 5 -4.42 -6.56 4.09
N TRP A 6 -3.43 -5.69 3.90
CA TRP A 6 -2.20 -5.62 4.67
C TRP A 6 -2.30 -4.74 5.93
N LEU A 7 -3.40 -4.01 6.10
CA LEU A 7 -3.61 -3.07 7.20
C LEU A 7 -4.97 -3.29 7.87
N GLU A 8 -4.93 -3.76 9.11
CA GLU A 8 -6.09 -3.76 9.99
C GLU A 8 -6.17 -2.40 10.70
N TRP A 9 -7.30 -1.71 10.58
CA TRP A 9 -7.53 -0.42 11.23
C TRP A 9 -8.69 -0.51 12.22
N ASP A 10 -8.41 -0.21 13.49
CA ASP A 10 -9.42 -0.07 14.54
C ASP A 10 -9.68 1.43 14.82
N SER A 11 -10.79 1.93 14.30
CA SER A 11 -11.22 3.33 14.49
C SER A 11 -11.60 3.68 15.92
N ASN A 12 -11.87 2.70 16.80
CA ASN A 12 -12.26 2.97 18.19
C ASN A 12 -11.05 3.27 19.07
N LEU A 13 -9.95 2.55 18.83
CA LEU A 13 -8.69 2.71 19.55
C LEU A 13 -7.70 3.61 18.80
N LEU A 14 -8.03 4.01 17.56
CA LEU A 14 -7.14 4.72 16.64
C LEU A 14 -5.83 3.96 16.42
N THR A 15 -5.90 2.63 16.38
CA THR A 15 -4.75 1.75 16.21
C THR A 15 -4.80 1.06 14.86
N GLY A 16 -3.64 1.04 14.19
CA GLY A 16 -3.42 0.26 12.96
C GLY A 16 -2.50 -0.91 13.26
N LYS A 17 -2.84 -2.10 12.77
CA LYS A 17 -1.99 -3.29 12.83
C LYS A 17 -1.52 -3.64 11.43
N PHE A 18 -0.20 -3.66 11.27
CA PHE A 18 0.45 -4.11 10.05
C PHE A 18 0.43 -5.65 10.03
N VAL A 19 -0.32 -6.24 9.11
CA VAL A 19 -0.54 -7.69 9.04
C VAL A 19 0.52 -8.37 8.18
N SER A 20 0.79 -7.81 7.01
CA SER A 20 1.72 -8.37 6.04
C SER A 20 2.24 -7.29 5.10
N LEU A 21 3.32 -7.59 4.38
CA LEU A 21 3.74 -6.75 3.26
C LEU A 21 2.70 -6.84 2.12
N PRO A 22 2.19 -5.71 1.62
CA PRO A 22 1.32 -5.72 0.45
C PRO A 22 2.00 -6.25 -0.79
N THR A 23 1.24 -6.93 -1.63
CA THR A 23 1.62 -7.16 -3.02
C THR A 23 1.19 -5.98 -3.88
N ARG A 24 1.72 -5.87 -5.11
CA ARG A 24 1.38 -4.77 -6.02
C ARG A 24 -0.12 -4.70 -6.34
N GLU A 25 -0.79 -5.84 -6.36
CA GLU A 25 -2.23 -5.98 -6.63
C GLU A 25 -3.08 -5.41 -5.47
N ASP A 26 -2.53 -5.39 -4.26
CA ASP A 26 -3.18 -4.84 -3.05
C ASP A 26 -3.11 -3.31 -2.96
N ILE A 27 -2.39 -2.66 -3.90
CA ILE A 27 -2.19 -1.21 -3.98
C ILE A 27 -3.08 -0.67 -5.11
N PRO A 28 -4.28 -0.12 -4.81
CA PRO A 28 -5.22 0.39 -5.81
C PRO A 28 -4.72 1.66 -6.52
N GLU A 29 -3.66 2.29 -6.02
CA GLU A 29 -3.08 3.50 -6.58
C GLU A 29 -2.43 3.22 -7.96
N ASN A 30 -2.86 4.01 -8.95
CA ASN A 30 -2.35 3.92 -10.32
C ASN A 30 -1.00 4.66 -10.43
N ILE A 31 0.05 4.03 -9.89
CA ILE A 31 1.42 4.55 -9.91
C ILE A 31 2.15 3.99 -11.14
N LYS A 32 2.72 4.89 -11.96
CA LYS A 32 3.60 4.55 -13.09
C LYS A 32 5.02 4.29 -12.59
N GLU A 33 5.22 3.17 -11.90
CA GLU A 33 6.50 2.77 -11.29
C GLU A 33 7.67 2.79 -12.29
N GLN A 34 7.42 2.44 -13.56
CA GLN A 34 8.42 2.49 -14.63
C GLN A 34 9.08 3.87 -14.76
N LEU A 35 8.33 4.97 -14.61
CA LEU A 35 8.88 6.32 -14.67
C LEU A 35 9.76 6.65 -13.48
N ILE A 36 9.45 6.08 -12.31
CA ILE A 36 10.24 6.24 -11.09
C ILE A 36 11.56 5.48 -11.25
N VAL A 37 11.51 4.23 -11.75
CA VAL A 37 12.71 3.44 -12.04
C VAL A 37 13.60 4.13 -13.06
N GLU A 38 13.01 4.67 -14.14
CA GLU A 38 13.73 5.42 -15.18
C GLU A 38 14.43 6.67 -14.61
N LEU A 39 13.80 7.38 -13.69
CA LEU A 39 14.36 8.58 -13.06
C LEU A 39 15.63 8.26 -12.26
N TYR A 40 15.62 7.18 -11.47
CA TYR A 40 16.74 6.78 -10.60
C TYR A 40 17.78 5.90 -11.29
N SER A 41 17.53 5.46 -12.52
CA SER A 41 18.51 4.72 -13.34
C SER A 41 19.39 5.64 -14.19
N LYS A 42 19.20 6.96 -14.11
CA LYS A 42 20.13 7.96 -14.63
C LYS A 42 21.26 8.22 -13.66
#